data_AF-A0A380T9C7-F1
#
_entry.id   AF-A0A380T9C7-F1
#
_cell.length_a   1.000
_cell.length_b   1.000
_cell.length_c   1.000
_cell.angle_alpha   90.00
_cell.angle_beta   90.00
_cell.angle_gamma   90.00
#
_symmetry.space_group_name_H-M   'P 1'
#
loop_
_entity.id
_entity.type
_entity.pdbx_description
1 polymer ?
#
loop_
_entity_poly.entity_id
_entity_poly.type
_entity_poly.pdbx_seq_one_letter_code
_entity_poly.pdbx_strand_id
1 'polypeptide(L)' 'MSLSVETDEALLRRLSEEATVKLSKEDLKKQRVSFVYGNLPNGSAISREMVVDRITENEGA' A
#
# COMPACT_ATOMS: atom_id res chain seq x y z
N MET A 1 -21.14 22.62 -12.16
CA MET A 1 -21.05 21.76 -10.97
C MET A 1 -19.79 22.14 -10.22
N SER A 2 -19.89 22.92 -9.15
CA SER A 2 -18.74 23.19 -8.29
C SER A 2 -18.52 21.98 -7.39
N LEU A 3 -17.42 21.26 -7.60
CA LEU A 3 -16.94 20.23 -6.66
C LEU A 3 -16.43 20.94 -5.41
N SER A 4 -17.35 21.35 -4.54
CA SER A 4 -17.01 21.62 -3.15
C SER A 4 -16.80 20.26 -2.48
N VAL A 5 -15.60 19.69 -2.65
CA VAL A 5 -15.13 18.65 -1.75
C VAL A 5 -14.67 19.39 -0.49
N GLU A 6 -15.63 19.83 0.33
CA GLU A 6 -15.33 20.13 1.73
C GLU A 6 -14.78 18.83 2.30
N THR A 7 -13.46 18.74 2.33
CA THR A 7 -12.81 17.55 2.84
C THR A 7 -13.06 17.58 4.33
N ASP A 8 -13.79 16.57 4.83
CA ASP A 8 -14.11 16.42 6.25
C ASP A 8 -12.84 16.71 7.06
N GLU A 9 -12.85 17.81 7.82
CA GLU A 9 -11.69 18.26 8.58
C GLU A 9 -11.25 17.19 9.59
N ALA A 10 -12.20 16.41 10.11
CA ALA A 10 -11.91 15.27 10.97
C ALA A 10 -11.26 14.12 10.19
N LEU A 11 -11.60 13.91 8.91
CA LEU A 11 -10.88 12.97 8.04
C LEU A 11 -9.46 13.45 7.77
N LEU A 12 -9.27 14.73 7.40
CA LEU A 12 -7.93 15.29 7.14
C LEU A 12 -7.03 15.20 8.36
N ARG A 13 -7.56 15.54 9.54
CA ARG A 13 -6.83 15.46 10.79
C ARG A 13 -6.41 14.03 11.11
N ARG A 14 -7.31 13.05 10.96
CA ARG A 14 -7.00 11.62 11.15
C ARG A 14 -5.93 11.15 10.17
N LEU A 15 -6.04 11.51 8.88
CA LEU A 15 -5.04 11.16 7.88
C LEU A 15 -3.67 11.79 8.18
N SER A 16 -3.65 13.02 8.67
CA SER A 16 -2.43 13.72 9.08
C SER A 16 -1.78 13.04 10.29
N GLU A 17 -2.55 12.69 11.31
CA GLU A 17 -2.08 11.96 12.50
C GLU A 17 -1.50 10.59 12.11
N GLU A 18 -2.23 9.81 11.30
CA GLU A 18 -1.78 8.51 10.80
C GLU A 18 -0.54 8.61 9.89
N ALA A 19 -0.41 9.65 9.08
CA ALA A 19 0.76 9.87 8.23
C ALA A 19 2.05 10.10 9.02
N THR A 20 1.96 10.51 10.28
CA THR A 20 3.14 10.63 11.16
C THR A 20 3.61 9.30 11.73
N VAL A 21 2.79 8.25 11.65
CA VAL A 21 3.15 6.91 12.13
C VAL A 21 4.19 6.32 11.19
N LYS A 22 5.39 6.08 11.71
CA LYS A 22 6.43 5.36 10.95
C LYS A 22 6.02 3.91 10.78
N LEU A 23 5.76 3.52 9.54
CA LEU A 23 5.51 2.14 9.18
C LEU A 23 6.71 1.27 9.50
N SER A 24 6.46 0.08 10.06
CA SER A 24 7.51 -0.91 10.23
C SER A 24 7.98 -1.43 8.87
N LYS A 25 9.17 -2.04 8.82
CA LYS A 25 9.64 -2.72 7.60
C LYS A 25 8.63 -3.78 7.12
N GLU A 26 7.99 -4.47 8.05
CA GLU A 26 6.99 -5.48 7.73
C GLU A 26 5.73 -4.86 7.09
N ASP A 27 5.28 -3.71 7.60
CA ASP A 27 4.11 -3.01 7.04
C ASP A 27 4.41 -2.47 5.64
N LEU A 28 5.60 -1.91 5.44
CA LEU A 28 6.07 -1.47 4.12
C LEU A 28 6.14 -2.65 3.14
N LYS A 29 6.62 -3.81 3.59
CA LYS A 29 6.65 -5.03 2.77
C LYS A 29 5.24 -5.48 2.42
N LYS A 30 4.31 -5.53 3.37
CA LYS A 30 2.90 -5.88 3.13
C LYS A 30 2.23 -4.92 2.14
N GLN A 31 2.45 -3.62 2.28
CA GLN A 31 1.93 -2.62 1.35
C GLN A 31 2.48 -2.83 -0.06
N ARG A 32 3.78 -3.09 -0.19
CA ARG A 32 4.43 -3.33 -1.49
C ARG A 32 3.90 -4.59 -2.17
N VAL A 33 3.75 -5.68 -1.42
CA VAL A 33 3.14 -6.93 -1.93
C VAL A 33 1.72 -6.66 -2.42
N SER A 34 0.90 -5.96 -1.63
CA SER A 34 -0.48 -5.64 -2.01
C SER A 34 -0.56 -4.73 -3.24
N PHE A 35 0.33 -3.73 -3.34
CA PHE A 35 0.40 -2.85 -4.49
C PHE A 35 0.77 -3.62 -5.76
N VAL A 36 1.83 -4.44 -5.73
CA VAL A 36 2.27 -5.21 -6.89
C VAL A 36 1.20 -6.22 -7.30
N TYR A 37 0.74 -7.06 -6.37
CA TYR A 37 -0.22 -8.12 -6.67
C TYR A 37 -1.57 -7.56 -7.13
N GLY A 38 -2.05 -6.47 -6.50
CA GLY A 38 -3.32 -5.84 -6.84
C GLY A 38 -3.34 -5.14 -8.20
N ASN A 39 -2.17 -4.82 -8.77
CA ASN A 39 -2.05 -4.21 -10.10
C ASN A 39 -1.68 -5.22 -11.20
N LEU A 40 -1.64 -6.52 -10.89
CA LEU A 40 -1.41 -7.54 -11.91
C LEU A 40 -2.60 -7.63 -12.88
N PRO A 41 -2.36 -7.87 -14.18
CA PRO A 41 -3.43 -8.14 -15.12
C PRO A 41 -4.29 -9.33 -14.68
N ASN A 42 -5.60 -9.25 -14.94
CA ASN A 42 -6.51 -10.37 -14.72
C ASN A 42 -6.04 -11.60 -15.54
N GLY A 43 -5.89 -12.74 -14.88
CA GLY A 43 -5.35 -13.96 -15.50
C GLY A 43 -3.83 -14.09 -15.44
N SER A 44 -3.13 -13.19 -14.74
CA SER A 44 -1.71 -13.38 -14.41
C SER A 44 -1.50 -14.71 -13.69
N ALA A 45 -0.50 -15.49 -14.14
CA ALA A 45 -0.09 -16.73 -13.48
C ALA A 45 0.73 -16.48 -12.20
N ILE A 46 1.02 -15.22 -11.88
CA ILE A 46 1.82 -14.85 -10.72
C ILE A 46 0.96 -14.93 -9.46
N SER A 47 1.35 -15.79 -8.52
CA SER A 47 0.70 -15.89 -7.21
C SER A 47 1.19 -14.79 -6.26
N ARG A 48 0.46 -14.60 -5.16
CA ARG A 48 0.84 -13.63 -4.13
C ARG A 48 2.16 -14.02 -3.45
N GLU A 49 2.37 -15.30 -3.25
CA GLU A 49 3.56 -15.88 -2.62
C GLU A 49 4.80 -15.59 -3.48
N MET A 50 4.69 -15.74 -4.81
CA MET A 50 5.79 -15.39 -5.73
C MET A 50 6.19 -13.91 -5.61
N VAL A 51 5.23 -13.01 -5.39
CA VAL A 51 5.50 -11.59 -5.16
C VAL A 51 6.19 -11.36 -3.81
N VAL A 52 5.75 -12.06 -2.76
CA VAL A 52 6.38 -12.00 -1.42
C VAL A 52 7.83 -12.45 -1.49
N ASP A 53 8.09 -13.60 -2.11
CA ASP A 53 9.43 -14.18 -2.23
C ASP A 53 10.34 -13.22 -2.98
N ARG A 54 9.87 -12.71 -4.13
CA ARG A 54 10.63 -11.79 -4.96
C ARG A 54 10.95 -10.46 -4.28
N ILE A 55 10.02 -9.93 -3.50
CA ILE A 55 10.27 -8.70 -2.71
C ILE A 55 11.28 -9.00 -1.60
N THR A 56 11.20 -10.16 -0.95
CA THR A 56 12.14 -10.57 0.10
C THR A 56 13.56 -10.71 -0.44
N GLU A 57 13.73 -11.32 -1.61
CA GLU A 57 15.03 -11.43 -2.30
C GLU A 57 15.66 -10.07 -2.59
N ASN A 58 14.87 -9.11 -3.09
CA ASN A 58 15.36 -7.79 -3.47
C ASN A 58 15.68 -6.87 -2.29
N GLU A 59 15.04 -7.08 -1.14
CA GLU A 59 15.27 -6.24 0.06
C GLU A 59 16.48 -6.67 0.88
N GLY A 60 17.08 -7.83 0.57
CA GLY A 60 18.14 -8.45 1.36
C GLY A 60 17.56 -9.02 2.66
N ALA A 61 17.86 -10.28 2.93
CA ALA A 61 17.41 -10.98 4.15
C ALA A 61 17.81 -10.26 5.44
#